data_AF-A0A8K0K261-F1
#
_entry.id   AF-A0A8K0K261-F1
#
_cell.length_a   1.000
_cell.length_b   1.000
_cell.length_c   1.000
_cell.angle_alpha   90.00
_cell.angle_beta   90.00
_cell.angle_gamma   90.00
#
_symmetry.space_group_name_H-M   'P 1'
#
loop_
_entity.id
_entity.type
_entity.pdbx_description
1 polymer ?
#
loop_
_entity_poly.entity_id
_entity_poly.type
_entity_poly.pdbx_seq_one_letter_code
_entity_poly.pdbx_strand_id
1 'polypeptide(L)'
;MFTLAVIFQTAAFVTRHWGFFVQTSLSYFLGRLEKVAVTKKVRELLFDGYEDPLITLADTLPALANVHIPFDRFGWFYTRNGSDSYDGIFNMDTGGDDITKLGRLREWNYESRTDYFDGPCGEINGSAGELWPPHRKKDHISMFSSDLCRSIDLPYASETEVWGIKGYRYEGGIGLMDNGTHDKANECFCGGECMPVGVTNASSCRYGSPAFVSYPHFLNADPIYSSKIEGMNPDPDKHKFYITVEP
;
A
#
# COMPACT_ATOMS: atom_id res chain seq x y z
N MET A 1 16.36 15.43 4.14
CA MET A 1 15.82 14.77 2.93
C MET A 1 14.83 15.72 2.27
N PHE A 2 14.97 15.96 0.96
CA PHE A 2 14.07 16.80 0.17
C PHE A 2 13.12 15.89 -0.62
N THR A 3 11.82 16.14 -0.54
CA THR A 3 10.78 15.31 -1.19
C THR A 3 9.49 16.10 -1.37
N LEU A 4 8.48 15.52 -2.02
CA LEU A 4 7.16 16.13 -2.20
C LEU A 4 6.47 16.39 -0.85
N ALA A 5 5.75 17.50 -0.79
CA ALA A 5 4.92 17.86 0.35
C ALA A 5 3.61 17.05 0.33
N VAL A 6 3.60 15.86 0.93
CA VAL A 6 2.48 14.91 0.83
C VAL A 6 1.14 15.51 1.29
N ILE A 7 1.14 16.28 2.39
CA ILE A 7 -0.07 16.93 2.90
C ILE A 7 -0.61 17.97 1.92
N PHE A 8 0.26 18.80 1.34
CA PHE A 8 -0.12 19.74 0.27
C PHE A 8 -0.73 19.02 -0.93
N GLN A 9 -0.10 17.93 -1.40
CA GLN A 9 -0.61 17.14 -2.53
C GLN A 9 -1.96 16.51 -2.21
N THR A 10 -2.14 16.03 -0.98
CA THR A 10 -3.41 15.46 -0.50
C THR A 10 -4.50 16.52 -0.47
N ALA A 11 -4.23 17.69 0.11
CA ALA A 11 -5.19 18.79 0.14
C ALA A 11 -5.62 19.23 -1.27
N ALA A 12 -4.65 19.38 -2.19
CA ALA A 12 -4.93 19.71 -3.58
C ALA A 12 -5.75 18.61 -4.28
N PHE A 13 -5.41 17.34 -4.05
CA PHE A 13 -6.10 16.20 -4.66
C PHE A 13 -7.54 16.09 -4.17
N VAL A 14 -7.78 16.13 -2.86
CA VAL A 14 -9.13 15.97 -2.29
C VAL A 14 -10.06 17.13 -2.68
N THR A 15 -9.53 18.35 -2.82
CA THR A 15 -10.34 19.54 -3.15
C THR A 15 -10.51 19.81 -4.64
N ARG A 16 -9.92 19.00 -5.52
CA ARG A 16 -9.91 19.23 -6.98
C ARG A 16 -11.29 19.29 -7.65
N HIS A 17 -12.29 18.66 -7.04
CA HIS A 17 -13.67 18.60 -7.55
C HIS A 17 -14.66 19.42 -6.70
N TRP A 18 -14.16 20.25 -5.78
CA TRP A 18 -15.02 21.04 -4.91
C TRP A 18 -15.58 22.27 -5.62
N GLY A 19 -16.58 22.90 -4.99
CA GLY A 19 -17.19 24.12 -5.52
C GLY A 19 -16.15 25.22 -5.74
N PHE A 20 -16.30 25.96 -6.83
CA PHE A 20 -15.36 26.97 -7.32
C PHE A 20 -14.82 27.91 -6.24
N PHE A 21 -15.69 28.41 -5.35
CA PHE A 21 -15.30 29.34 -4.29
C PHE A 21 -14.33 28.70 -3.28
N VAL A 22 -14.61 27.48 -2.83
CA VAL A 22 -13.76 26.79 -1.84
C VAL A 22 -12.42 26.42 -2.47
N GLN A 23 -12.44 25.89 -3.70
CA GLN A 23 -11.23 25.56 -4.44
C GLN A 23 -10.34 26.80 -4.66
N THR A 24 -10.93 27.94 -5.06
CA THR A 24 -10.20 29.19 -5.30
C THR A 24 -9.59 29.74 -4.02
N SER A 25 -10.36 29.77 -2.92
CA SER A 25 -9.87 30.26 -1.63
C SER A 25 -8.73 29.39 -1.08
N LEU A 26 -8.87 28.05 -1.14
CA LEU A 26 -7.81 27.16 -0.71
C LEU A 26 -6.58 27.26 -1.61
N SER A 27 -6.75 27.37 -2.93
CA SER A 27 -5.62 27.55 -3.86
C SER A 27 -4.82 28.82 -3.57
N TYR A 28 -5.50 29.92 -3.25
CA TYR A 28 -4.84 31.17 -2.84
C TYR A 28 -4.03 31.02 -1.55
N PHE A 29 -4.58 30.30 -0.57
CA PHE A 29 -3.92 30.04 0.70
C PHE A 29 -2.73 29.10 0.55
N LEU A 30 -2.91 27.98 -0.14
CA LEU A 30 -1.88 27.00 -0.47
C LEU A 30 -0.72 27.66 -1.22
N GLY A 31 -0.99 28.52 -2.20
CA GLY A 31 0.03 29.24 -2.95
C GLY A 31 0.86 30.24 -2.13
N ARG A 32 0.43 30.59 -0.92
CA ARG A 32 1.15 31.50 -0.02
C ARG A 32 1.92 30.80 1.08
N LEU A 33 1.43 29.66 1.57
CA LEU A 33 1.96 29.03 2.78
C LEU A 33 2.87 27.86 2.48
N GLU A 34 2.48 27.04 1.51
CA GLU A 34 3.08 25.74 1.33
C GLU A 34 3.79 25.63 -0.02
N LYS A 35 4.86 24.86 0.01
CA LYS A 35 5.64 24.52 -1.18
C LYS A 35 5.25 23.12 -1.62
N VAL A 36 5.29 22.88 -2.93
CA VAL A 36 5.08 21.57 -3.56
C VAL A 36 6.06 20.51 -3.02
N ALA A 37 7.18 20.94 -2.43
CA ALA A 37 8.22 20.10 -1.83
C ALA A 37 8.67 20.63 -0.46
N VAL A 38 9.09 19.70 0.41
CA VAL A 38 9.55 19.95 1.78
C VAL A 38 10.94 19.36 2.01
N THR A 39 11.67 19.94 2.97
CA THR A 39 12.90 19.36 3.52
C THR A 39 12.69 19.01 4.98
N LYS A 40 12.78 17.72 5.31
CA LYS A 40 12.62 17.20 6.67
C LYS A 40 13.71 16.18 7.00
N LYS A 41 13.90 15.87 8.28
CA LYS A 41 14.75 14.75 8.69
C LYS A 41 14.11 13.44 8.26
N VAL A 42 14.92 12.42 7.96
CA VAL A 42 14.42 11.09 7.59
C VAL A 42 13.51 10.53 8.69
N ARG A 43 13.90 10.73 9.95
CA ARG A 43 13.13 10.28 11.11
C ARG A 43 11.76 10.94 11.23
N GLU A 44 11.63 12.22 10.86
CA GLU A 44 10.35 12.94 10.79
C GLU A 44 9.46 12.41 9.67
N LEU A 45 10.03 12.14 8.49
CA LEU A 45 9.27 11.59 7.35
C LEU A 45 8.76 10.16 7.61
N LEU A 46 9.49 9.37 8.40
CA LEU A 46 9.17 7.98 8.63
C LEU A 46 8.36 7.76 9.91
N PHE A 47 8.88 8.15 11.07
CA PHE A 47 8.39 7.64 12.37
C PHE A 47 7.94 8.70 13.36
N ASP A 48 8.70 9.80 13.52
CA ASP A 48 8.36 10.86 14.49
C ASP A 48 7.18 11.71 14.03
N GLY A 49 6.97 11.76 12.71
CA GLY A 49 6.04 12.68 12.08
C GLY A 49 6.50 14.14 12.12
N TYR A 50 5.94 14.98 11.25
CA TYR A 50 6.06 16.42 11.35
C TYR A 50 4.68 17.10 11.32
N GLU A 51 4.58 18.23 12.02
CA GLU A 51 3.40 19.09 12.02
C GLU A 51 3.31 19.90 10.73
N ASP A 52 2.08 20.09 10.26
CA ASP A 52 1.77 20.88 9.09
C ASP A 52 0.48 21.68 9.33
N PRO A 53 0.49 23.01 9.05
CA PRO A 53 -0.68 23.86 9.27
C PRO A 53 -1.95 23.38 8.55
N LEU A 54 -1.81 22.64 7.44
CA LEU A 54 -2.96 22.12 6.69
C LEU A 54 -3.67 20.98 7.41
N ILE A 55 -2.99 20.22 8.27
CA ILE A 55 -3.64 19.21 9.11
C ILE A 55 -4.58 19.91 10.11
N THR A 56 -4.07 20.92 10.82
CA THR A 56 -4.88 21.73 11.74
C THR A 56 -6.02 22.46 11.02
N LEU A 57 -5.79 22.90 9.79
CA LEU A 57 -6.84 23.53 8.99
C LEU A 57 -7.95 22.53 8.60
N ALA A 58 -7.61 21.29 8.30
CA ALA A 58 -8.58 20.24 7.98
C ALA A 58 -9.54 19.97 9.14
N ASP A 59 -9.03 19.94 10.37
CA ASP A 59 -9.84 19.75 11.58
C ASP A 59 -10.78 20.93 11.88
N THR A 60 -10.43 22.13 11.42
CA THR A 60 -11.14 23.38 11.78
C THR A 60 -12.13 23.86 10.73
N LEU A 61 -11.97 23.48 9.46
CA LEU A 61 -12.88 23.90 8.39
C LEU A 61 -14.05 22.92 8.23
N PRO A 62 -15.31 23.34 8.43
CA PRO A 62 -16.48 22.48 8.25
C PRO A 62 -16.62 21.89 6.84
N ALA A 63 -16.10 22.60 5.83
CA ALA A 63 -16.06 22.10 4.45
C ALA A 63 -15.17 20.85 4.30
N LEU A 64 -14.16 20.68 5.17
CA LEU A 64 -13.23 19.54 5.22
C LEU A 64 -13.67 18.46 6.22
N ALA A 65 -14.84 18.59 6.86
CA ALA A 65 -15.31 17.66 7.90
C ALA A 65 -15.49 16.20 7.41
N ASN A 66 -15.61 15.97 6.11
CA ASN A 66 -15.68 14.61 5.53
C ASN A 66 -14.29 13.98 5.32
N VAL A 67 -13.20 14.72 5.53
CA VAL A 67 -11.82 14.23 5.46
C VAL A 67 -11.38 13.88 6.87
N HIS A 68 -11.59 12.63 7.28
CA HIS A 68 -11.18 12.17 8.59
C HIS A 68 -9.76 11.57 8.52
N ILE A 69 -8.78 12.34 8.95
CA ILE A 69 -7.39 11.88 9.12
C ILE A 69 -7.20 11.60 10.60
N PRO A 70 -6.93 10.36 11.03
CA PRO A 70 -6.87 10.01 12.45
C PRO A 70 -5.53 10.39 13.12
N PHE A 71 -4.76 11.31 12.52
CA PHE A 71 -3.40 11.66 12.94
C PHE A 71 -3.18 13.18 12.97
N ASP A 72 -2.43 13.63 13.96
CA ASP A 72 -2.05 15.04 14.18
C ASP A 72 -0.78 15.47 13.44
N ARG A 73 -0.01 14.49 12.93
CA ARG A 73 1.24 14.70 12.20
C ARG A 73 1.29 13.80 10.97
N PHE A 74 2.08 14.20 9.99
CA PHE A 74 2.40 13.33 8.87
C PHE A 74 3.72 12.60 9.08
N GLY A 75 3.70 11.28 8.90
CA GLY A 75 4.86 10.43 8.67
C GLY A 75 4.39 9.09 8.10
N TRP A 76 5.17 8.46 7.21
CA TRP A 76 4.75 7.24 6.52
C TRP A 76 4.40 6.07 7.44
N PHE A 77 5.06 6.01 8.60
CA PHE A 77 4.88 5.01 9.65
C PHE A 77 4.70 5.69 11.02
N TYR A 78 4.16 6.92 11.03
CA TYR A 78 3.84 7.64 12.26
C TYR A 78 2.94 6.77 13.15
N THR A 79 3.22 6.75 14.46
CA THR A 79 2.58 5.91 15.48
C THR A 79 2.70 4.38 15.33
N ARG A 80 3.38 3.85 14.29
CA ARG A 80 3.54 2.39 14.10
C ARG A 80 4.51 1.76 15.10
N ASN A 81 5.48 2.51 15.60
CA ASN A 81 6.51 1.95 16.45
C ASN A 81 5.97 1.58 17.85
N GLY A 82 6.00 0.30 18.19
CA GLY A 82 5.52 -0.22 19.47
C GLY A 82 4.00 -0.27 19.61
N SER A 83 3.26 -0.03 18.54
CA SER A 83 1.80 -0.20 18.53
C SER A 83 1.40 -1.66 18.42
N ASP A 84 0.39 -2.06 19.17
CA ASP A 84 -0.28 -3.35 19.05
C ASP A 84 -1.36 -3.38 17.96
N SER A 85 -1.93 -2.23 17.60
CA SER A 85 -3.12 -2.14 16.74
C SER A 85 -2.94 -1.39 15.41
N TYR A 86 -1.75 -0.86 15.09
CA TYR A 86 -1.57 -0.02 13.88
C TYR A 86 -1.91 -0.76 12.59
N ASP A 87 -1.44 -2.01 12.47
CA ASP A 87 -1.69 -2.86 11.30
C ASP A 87 -3.08 -3.50 11.32
N GLY A 88 -3.88 -3.24 12.35
CA GLY A 88 -5.20 -3.81 12.57
C GLY A 88 -5.17 -5.14 13.34
N ILE A 89 -6.35 -5.72 13.51
CA ILE A 89 -6.55 -6.99 14.22
C ILE A 89 -6.72 -8.11 13.20
N PHE A 90 -5.82 -9.08 13.25
CA PHE A 90 -5.81 -10.24 12.37
C PHE A 90 -6.41 -11.44 13.08
N ASN A 91 -7.51 -11.99 12.54
CA ASN A 91 -8.12 -13.21 13.06
C ASN A 91 -7.75 -14.39 12.15
N MET A 92 -6.94 -15.31 12.67
CA MET A 92 -6.30 -16.37 11.88
C MET A 92 -6.53 -17.75 12.45
N ASP A 93 -6.63 -18.74 11.55
CA ASP A 93 -6.68 -20.15 11.92
C ASP A 93 -5.35 -20.59 12.57
N THR A 94 -5.43 -21.15 13.77
CA THR A 94 -4.25 -21.61 14.53
C THR A 94 -3.66 -22.93 14.01
N GLY A 95 -4.40 -23.64 13.14
CA GLY A 95 -4.06 -24.99 12.70
C GLY A 95 -4.30 -26.09 13.74
N GLY A 96 -4.91 -25.76 14.89
CA GLY A 96 -5.16 -26.72 15.98
C GLY A 96 -6.14 -27.84 15.60
N ASP A 97 -7.23 -27.49 14.90
CA ASP A 97 -8.22 -28.47 14.42
C ASP A 97 -7.78 -29.14 13.11
N ASP A 98 -7.11 -28.38 12.25
CA ASP A 98 -6.68 -28.81 10.92
C ASP A 98 -5.44 -28.03 10.51
N ILE A 99 -4.29 -28.72 10.52
CA ILE A 99 -2.99 -28.12 10.21
C ILE A 99 -2.93 -27.56 8.78
N THR A 100 -3.79 -28.02 7.86
CA THR A 100 -3.86 -27.49 6.50
C THR A 100 -4.40 -26.07 6.42
N LYS A 101 -4.97 -25.55 7.52
CA LYS A 101 -5.48 -24.18 7.65
C LYS A 101 -4.53 -23.24 8.40
N LEU A 102 -3.40 -23.73 8.91
CA LEU A 102 -2.47 -22.94 9.71
C LEU A 102 -2.17 -21.59 9.08
N GLY A 103 -2.34 -20.52 9.86
CA GLY A 103 -2.01 -19.16 9.46
C GLY A 103 -2.98 -18.54 8.46
N ARG A 104 -4.06 -19.24 8.06
CA ARG A 104 -5.06 -18.68 7.15
C ARG A 104 -5.82 -17.55 7.84
N LEU A 105 -5.78 -16.37 7.23
CA LEU A 105 -6.53 -15.20 7.65
C LEU A 105 -8.01 -15.38 7.32
N ARG A 106 -8.86 -15.09 8.31
CA ARG A 106 -10.33 -15.15 8.19
C ARG A 106 -10.93 -13.76 8.14
N GLU A 107 -10.44 -12.89 9.02
CA GLU A 107 -10.95 -11.54 9.17
C GLU A 107 -9.78 -10.58 9.45
N TRP A 108 -9.93 -9.35 8.97
CA TRP A 108 -9.09 -8.23 9.33
C TRP A 108 -9.98 -7.11 9.82
N ASN A 109 -9.72 -6.60 11.02
CA ASN A 109 -10.59 -5.62 11.70
C ASN A 109 -12.05 -6.07 11.78
N TYR A 110 -12.27 -7.36 12.11
CA TYR A 110 -13.59 -7.99 12.26
C TYR A 110 -14.42 -8.11 10.98
N GLU A 111 -13.82 -7.82 9.82
CA GLU A 111 -14.46 -7.98 8.52
C GLU A 111 -13.76 -9.08 7.72
N SER A 112 -14.55 -9.85 6.97
CA SER A 112 -14.06 -10.93 6.09
C SER A 112 -13.64 -10.45 4.70
N ARG A 113 -13.83 -9.16 4.42
CA ARG A 113 -13.46 -8.47 3.19
C ARG A 113 -13.09 -7.02 3.50
N THR A 114 -12.35 -6.39 2.61
CA THR A 114 -12.12 -4.95 2.62
C THR A 114 -13.12 -4.25 1.71
N ASP A 115 -13.44 -3.00 2.05
CA ASP A 115 -14.29 -2.12 1.24
C ASP A 115 -13.45 -1.19 0.33
N TYR A 116 -12.12 -1.39 0.28
CA TYR A 116 -11.21 -0.57 -0.51
C TYR A 116 -11.20 -0.92 -2.00
N PHE A 117 -11.61 -2.15 -2.34
CA PHE A 117 -11.62 -2.67 -3.70
C PHE A 117 -12.92 -3.41 -3.98
N ASP A 118 -13.40 -3.29 -5.21
CA ASP A 118 -14.66 -3.90 -5.64
C ASP A 118 -14.51 -5.41 -5.91
N GLY A 119 -15.63 -6.12 -5.87
CA GLY A 119 -15.70 -7.52 -6.28
C GLY A 119 -14.72 -8.43 -5.51
N PRO A 120 -14.00 -9.34 -6.20
CA PRO A 120 -13.10 -10.29 -5.56
C PRO A 120 -11.80 -9.65 -5.04
N CYS A 121 -11.44 -8.45 -5.53
CA CYS A 121 -10.21 -7.75 -5.11
C CYS A 121 -10.23 -7.32 -3.63
N GLY A 122 -11.42 -7.17 -3.05
CA GLY A 122 -11.59 -6.87 -1.63
C GLY A 122 -11.57 -8.11 -0.74
N GLU A 123 -11.48 -9.33 -1.28
CA GLU A 123 -11.48 -10.55 -0.45
C GLU A 123 -10.18 -10.68 0.36
N ILE A 124 -10.34 -11.08 1.63
CA ILE A 124 -9.22 -11.39 2.51
C ILE A 124 -8.88 -12.88 2.35
N ASN A 125 -7.67 -13.15 1.88
CA ASN A 125 -7.20 -14.51 1.61
C ASN A 125 -5.72 -14.67 1.94
N GLY A 126 -5.29 -15.93 2.08
CA GLY A 126 -3.91 -16.27 2.42
C GLY A 126 -3.62 -16.13 3.90
N SER A 127 -2.33 -15.98 4.23
CA SER A 127 -1.87 -15.70 5.60
C SER A 127 -1.55 -14.23 5.81
N ALA A 128 -1.09 -13.84 7.00
CA ALA A 128 -0.53 -12.51 7.22
C ALA A 128 0.92 -12.36 6.68
N GLY A 129 1.48 -13.40 6.06
CA GLY A 129 2.82 -13.40 5.45
C GLY A 129 3.92 -14.06 6.28
N GLU A 130 3.60 -14.55 7.48
CA GLU A 130 4.58 -15.19 8.36
C GLU A 130 4.49 -16.72 8.35
N LEU A 131 3.29 -17.27 8.19
CA LEU A 131 3.01 -18.70 8.31
C LEU A 131 2.21 -19.20 7.12
N TRP A 132 2.57 -20.39 6.63
CA TRP A 132 1.75 -21.17 5.71
C TRP A 132 1.63 -22.60 6.22
N PRO A 133 0.59 -23.35 5.80
CA PRO A 133 0.46 -24.75 6.20
C PRO A 133 1.65 -25.59 5.73
N PRO A 134 2.03 -26.65 6.48
CA PRO A 134 3.14 -27.53 6.12
C PRO A 134 2.86 -28.35 4.86
N HIS A 135 3.89 -29.03 4.35
CA HIS A 135 3.86 -29.82 3.13
C HIS A 135 3.49 -28.95 1.92
N ARG A 136 4.28 -27.91 1.67
CA ARG A 136 4.02 -26.99 0.58
C ARG A 136 4.21 -27.62 -0.78
N LYS A 137 3.38 -27.14 -1.70
CA LYS A 137 3.36 -27.54 -3.10
C LYS A 137 3.98 -26.41 -3.92
N LYS A 138 4.36 -26.74 -5.16
CA LYS A 138 4.96 -25.81 -6.11
C LYS A 138 3.86 -25.07 -6.91
N ASP A 139 2.93 -24.45 -6.21
CA ASP A 139 1.80 -23.71 -6.77
C ASP A 139 1.96 -22.19 -6.52
N HIS A 140 1.14 -21.59 -5.66
CA HIS A 140 1.26 -20.18 -5.27
C HIS A 140 1.04 -20.07 -3.77
N ILE A 141 1.55 -18.99 -3.18
CA ILE A 141 1.18 -18.59 -1.82
C ILE A 141 0.40 -17.29 -1.88
N SER A 142 -0.62 -17.20 -1.04
CA SER A 142 -1.39 -15.98 -0.83
C SER A 142 -1.03 -15.37 0.52
N MET A 143 -1.02 -14.05 0.59
CA MET A 143 -0.96 -13.32 1.85
C MET A 143 -1.77 -12.02 1.77
N PHE A 144 -2.29 -11.57 2.90
CA PHE A 144 -2.90 -10.26 3.05
C PHE A 144 -1.87 -9.26 3.55
N SER A 145 -1.77 -8.12 2.88
CA SER A 145 -0.91 -7.02 3.31
C SER A 145 -1.78 -5.87 3.82
N SER A 146 -1.70 -5.56 5.12
CA SER A 146 -2.35 -4.36 5.68
C SER A 146 -1.85 -3.08 5.03
N ASP A 147 -0.58 -3.05 4.59
CA ASP A 147 0.02 -1.89 3.94
C ASP A 147 -0.51 -1.64 2.52
N LEU A 148 -0.89 -2.70 1.79
CA LEU A 148 -1.55 -2.63 0.48
C LEU A 148 -3.08 -2.72 0.57
N CYS A 149 -3.60 -3.08 1.74
CA CYS A 149 -5.03 -3.18 2.05
C CYS A 149 -5.76 -4.22 1.19
N ARG A 150 -5.04 -5.24 0.72
CA ARG A 150 -5.53 -6.32 -0.15
C ARG A 150 -4.72 -7.61 0.04
N SER A 151 -5.30 -8.69 -0.45
CA SER A 151 -4.60 -9.95 -0.68
C SER A 151 -3.69 -9.86 -1.90
N ILE A 152 -2.55 -10.56 -1.83
CA ILE A 152 -1.58 -10.70 -2.90
C ILE A 152 -1.20 -12.17 -3.07
N ASP A 153 -0.99 -12.57 -4.31
CA ASP A 153 -0.57 -13.93 -4.67
C ASP A 153 0.84 -13.91 -5.26
N LEU A 154 1.68 -14.82 -4.78
CA LEU A 154 3.04 -15.03 -5.24
C LEU A 154 3.14 -16.43 -5.87
N PRO A 155 3.30 -16.54 -7.19
CA PRO A 155 3.51 -17.83 -7.83
C PRO A 155 4.87 -18.43 -7.45
N TYR A 156 4.94 -19.76 -7.41
CA TYR A 156 6.18 -20.50 -7.30
C TYR A 156 7.13 -20.13 -8.43
N ALA A 157 8.38 -19.85 -8.10
CA ALA A 157 9.43 -19.53 -9.04
C ALA A 157 10.48 -20.64 -9.16
N SER A 158 11.03 -21.10 -8.03
CA SER A 158 12.14 -22.05 -8.03
C SER A 158 12.33 -22.76 -6.69
N GLU A 159 13.08 -23.88 -6.71
CA GLU A 159 13.67 -24.42 -5.49
C GLU A 159 14.96 -23.65 -5.19
N THR A 160 15.22 -23.41 -3.91
CA THR A 160 16.43 -22.75 -3.44
C THR A 160 16.91 -23.41 -2.14
N GLU A 161 18.11 -23.07 -1.71
CA GLU A 161 18.68 -23.52 -0.45
C GLU A 161 19.16 -22.30 0.32
N VAL A 162 18.70 -22.16 1.56
CA VAL A 162 19.06 -21.05 2.44
C VAL A 162 19.68 -21.65 3.69
N TRP A 163 20.97 -21.43 3.90
CA TRP A 163 21.73 -21.99 5.03
C TRP A 163 21.62 -23.53 5.16
N GLY A 164 21.59 -24.27 4.06
CA GLY A 164 21.47 -25.73 4.06
C GLY A 164 20.02 -26.25 4.16
N ILE A 165 19.03 -25.35 4.24
CA ILE A 165 17.61 -25.70 4.32
C ILE A 165 16.99 -25.55 2.94
N LYS A 166 16.38 -26.63 2.44
CA LYS A 166 15.64 -26.61 1.18
C LYS A 166 14.41 -25.71 1.32
N GLY A 167 14.20 -24.81 0.36
CA GLY A 167 13.06 -23.91 0.32
C GLY A 167 12.46 -23.81 -1.07
N TYR A 168 11.18 -23.45 -1.11
CA TYR A 168 10.49 -23.02 -2.33
C TYR A 168 10.41 -21.50 -2.33
N ARG A 169 10.89 -20.90 -3.42
CA ARG A 169 10.88 -19.46 -3.63
C ARG A 169 9.64 -19.08 -4.44
N TYR A 170 8.88 -18.14 -3.92
CA TYR A 170 7.70 -17.55 -4.54
C TYR A 170 8.00 -16.08 -4.84
N GLU A 171 7.80 -15.65 -6.09
CA GLU A 171 8.21 -14.32 -6.55
C GLU A 171 7.02 -13.49 -7.03
N GLY A 172 6.99 -12.23 -6.63
CA GLY A 172 6.06 -11.24 -7.15
C GLY A 172 6.42 -10.89 -8.60
N GLY A 173 5.50 -11.16 -9.52
CA GLY A 173 5.61 -10.77 -10.93
C GLY A 173 4.86 -9.48 -11.25
N ILE A 174 4.65 -9.24 -12.54
CA ILE A 174 3.79 -8.15 -13.04
C ILE A 174 2.36 -8.25 -12.50
N GLY A 175 1.85 -9.48 -12.32
CA GLY A 175 0.50 -9.74 -11.82
C GLY A 175 0.20 -9.12 -10.46
N LEU A 176 1.21 -8.91 -9.60
CA LEU A 176 1.03 -8.26 -8.31
C LEU A 176 0.56 -6.81 -8.46
N MET A 177 1.16 -6.09 -9.42
CA MET A 177 0.93 -4.66 -9.67
C MET A 177 0.14 -4.45 -10.98
N ASP A 178 -0.57 -5.48 -11.44
CA ASP A 178 -1.38 -5.43 -12.64
C ASP A 178 -2.70 -4.68 -12.38
N ASN A 179 -3.21 -4.05 -13.42
CA ASN A 179 -4.41 -3.22 -13.39
C ASN A 179 -5.55 -3.81 -14.24
N GLY A 180 -5.44 -5.09 -14.64
CA GLY A 180 -6.36 -5.72 -15.59
C GLY A 180 -5.79 -5.91 -17.00
N THR A 181 -4.61 -5.34 -17.29
CA THR A 181 -4.01 -5.41 -18.64
C THR A 181 -3.50 -6.82 -18.95
N HIS A 182 -2.90 -7.50 -17.97
CA HIS A 182 -2.39 -8.86 -18.15
C HIS A 182 -3.38 -9.93 -17.69
N ASP A 183 -4.05 -9.70 -16.56
CA ASP A 183 -5.09 -10.54 -16.02
C ASP A 183 -6.32 -9.70 -15.67
N LYS A 184 -7.41 -9.95 -16.39
CA LYS A 184 -8.69 -9.24 -16.21
C LYS A 184 -9.24 -9.37 -14.78
N ALA A 185 -8.87 -10.41 -14.03
CA ALA A 185 -9.26 -10.52 -12.62
C ALA A 185 -8.74 -9.36 -11.75
N ASN A 186 -7.66 -8.70 -12.16
CA ASN A 186 -7.06 -7.57 -11.45
C ASN A 186 -7.67 -6.20 -11.79
N GLU A 187 -8.64 -6.13 -12.71
CA GLU A 187 -9.30 -4.87 -13.11
C GLU A 187 -9.96 -4.15 -11.92
N CYS A 188 -10.46 -4.91 -10.92
CA CYS A 188 -11.08 -4.34 -9.74
C CYS A 188 -10.11 -3.63 -8.77
N PHE A 189 -8.79 -3.78 -8.94
CA PHE A 189 -7.80 -3.02 -8.14
C PHE A 189 -7.68 -1.55 -8.57
N CYS A 190 -8.26 -1.16 -9.71
CA CYS A 190 -8.21 0.23 -10.15
C CYS A 190 -9.16 1.16 -9.38
N GLY A 191 -10.34 0.67 -8.99
CA GLY A 191 -11.39 1.48 -8.35
C GLY A 191 -11.89 2.66 -9.21
N GLY A 192 -11.90 2.50 -10.55
CA GLY A 192 -12.27 3.55 -11.51
C GLY A 192 -11.22 3.78 -12.58
N GLU A 193 -10.65 4.99 -12.63
CA GLU A 193 -9.62 5.35 -13.62
C GLU A 193 -8.31 4.59 -13.34
N CYS A 194 -8.01 3.58 -14.17
CA CYS A 194 -6.80 2.79 -14.06
C CYS A 194 -5.56 3.60 -14.46
N MET A 195 -4.55 3.61 -13.59
CA MET A 195 -3.21 4.06 -13.94
C MET A 195 -2.52 3.03 -14.85
N PRO A 196 -1.54 3.42 -15.70
CA PRO A 196 -0.71 2.46 -16.44
C PRO A 196 -0.14 1.36 -15.54
N VAL A 197 0.06 0.16 -16.09
CA VAL A 197 0.43 -1.05 -15.35
C VAL A 197 1.69 -0.86 -14.48
N GLY A 198 1.74 -1.54 -13.33
CA GLY A 198 2.91 -1.58 -12.45
C GLY A 198 2.87 -0.65 -11.23
N VAL A 199 1.71 -0.04 -10.98
CA VAL A 199 1.40 0.67 -9.73
C VAL A 199 0.03 0.26 -9.21
N THR A 200 -0.12 0.16 -7.90
CA THR A 200 -1.40 -0.06 -7.23
C THR A 200 -1.84 1.21 -6.50
N ASN A 201 -3.09 1.59 -6.69
CA ASN A 201 -3.69 2.73 -6.01
C ASN A 201 -4.03 2.34 -4.56
N ALA A 202 -3.41 3.01 -3.59
CA ALA A 202 -3.66 2.82 -2.16
C ALA A 202 -4.44 4.00 -1.54
N SER A 203 -4.98 4.90 -2.36
CA SER A 203 -5.56 6.15 -1.86
C SER A 203 -6.75 5.92 -0.93
N SER A 204 -7.61 4.94 -1.24
CA SER A 204 -8.79 4.60 -0.43
C SER A 204 -8.41 4.16 0.98
N CYS A 205 -7.33 3.39 1.14
CA CYS A 205 -6.88 2.94 2.44
C CYS A 205 -5.83 3.84 3.11
N ARG A 206 -5.39 4.91 2.42
CA ARG A 206 -4.53 5.96 2.96
C ARG A 206 -5.28 7.28 3.12
N TYR A 207 -6.50 7.20 3.66
CA TYR A 207 -7.33 8.35 4.06
C TYR A 207 -7.58 9.38 2.94
N GLY A 208 -7.62 8.93 1.68
CA GLY A 208 -7.83 9.79 0.51
C GLY A 208 -6.58 10.52 -0.01
N SER A 209 -5.41 10.31 0.61
CA SER A 209 -4.13 10.76 0.05
C SER A 209 -3.86 10.07 -1.28
N PRO A 210 -3.37 10.77 -2.33
CA PRO A 210 -3.06 10.18 -3.64
C PRO A 210 -1.79 9.30 -3.58
N ALA A 211 -1.85 8.20 -2.83
CA ALA A 211 -0.76 7.28 -2.58
C ALA A 211 -0.81 6.10 -3.56
N PHE A 212 0.32 5.84 -4.20
CA PHE A 212 0.50 4.72 -5.12
C PHE A 212 1.70 3.90 -4.70
N VAL A 213 1.57 2.58 -4.81
CA VAL A 213 2.64 1.63 -4.48
C VAL A 213 3.14 0.97 -5.76
N SER A 214 4.45 0.80 -5.87
CA SER A 214 5.11 0.11 -6.98
C SER A 214 6.23 -0.76 -6.44
N TYR A 215 6.81 -1.60 -7.29
CA TYR A 215 8.14 -2.14 -6.99
C TYR A 215 9.19 -1.02 -6.96
N PRO A 216 10.30 -1.20 -6.24
CA PRO A 216 11.40 -0.24 -6.21
C PRO A 216 11.90 0.11 -7.62
N HIS A 217 12.18 1.39 -7.85
CA HIS A 217 12.57 1.94 -9.16
C HIS A 217 11.61 1.60 -10.31
N PHE A 218 10.33 1.37 -10.02
CA PHE A 218 9.31 1.01 -11.01
C PHE A 218 9.65 -0.28 -11.78
N LEU A 219 10.28 -1.26 -11.12
CA LEU A 219 10.53 -2.57 -11.72
C LEU A 219 9.21 -3.16 -12.26
N ASN A 220 9.26 -3.61 -13.52
CA ASN A 220 8.13 -4.16 -14.28
C ASN A 220 6.97 -3.18 -14.53
N ALA A 221 7.07 -1.90 -14.19
CA ALA A 221 6.01 -0.95 -14.49
C ALA A 221 6.12 -0.37 -15.91
N ASP A 222 5.05 0.27 -16.37
CA ASP A 222 5.04 1.01 -17.62
C ASP A 222 6.21 2.02 -17.67
N PRO A 223 7.00 2.07 -18.77
CA PRO A 223 8.15 2.97 -18.90
C PRO A 223 7.82 4.45 -18.70
N ILE A 224 6.54 4.87 -18.79
CA ILE A 224 6.11 6.23 -18.50
C ILE A 224 6.48 6.67 -17.07
N TYR A 225 6.57 5.76 -16.11
CA TYR A 225 6.92 6.08 -14.73
C TYR A 225 8.41 6.37 -14.58
N SER A 226 9.25 5.42 -15.00
CA SER A 226 10.70 5.54 -14.88
C SER A 226 11.28 6.63 -15.78
N SER A 227 10.70 6.86 -16.97
CA SER A 227 11.16 7.92 -17.89
C SER A 227 10.90 9.35 -17.41
N LYS A 228 9.96 9.55 -16.47
CA LYS A 228 9.63 10.87 -15.91
C LYS A 228 10.47 11.25 -14.70
N ILE A 229 11.25 10.33 -14.14
CA ILE A 229 12.00 10.53 -12.91
C ILE A 229 13.46 10.13 -13.14
N GLU A 230 14.36 11.10 -13.05
CA GLU A 230 15.80 10.84 -13.14
C GLU A 230 16.28 9.96 -11.96
N GLY A 231 17.20 9.03 -12.25
CA GLY A 231 17.78 8.12 -11.24
C GLY A 231 17.01 6.82 -11.01
N MET A 232 15.95 6.56 -11.77
CA MET A 232 15.27 5.25 -11.77
C MET A 232 16.12 4.21 -12.50
N ASN A 233 16.51 3.14 -11.80
CA ASN A 233 17.33 2.05 -12.33
C ASN A 233 16.76 0.70 -11.86
N PRO A 234 15.70 0.19 -12.50
CA PRO A 234 15.08 -1.07 -12.10
C PRO A 234 16.06 -2.24 -12.30
N ASP A 235 16.28 -3.00 -11.24
CA ASP A 235 17.21 -4.13 -11.19
C ASP A 235 16.48 -5.33 -10.57
N PRO A 236 16.11 -6.35 -11.35
CA PRO A 236 15.38 -7.51 -10.86
C PRO A 236 16.04 -8.22 -9.67
N ASP A 237 17.37 -8.23 -9.59
CA ASP A 237 18.10 -8.93 -8.52
C ASP A 237 18.00 -8.17 -7.19
N LYS A 238 17.68 -6.88 -7.23
CA LYS A 238 17.57 -6.01 -6.05
C LYS A 238 16.13 -5.63 -5.71
N HIS A 239 15.26 -5.54 -6.70
CA HIS A 239 13.95 -4.89 -6.57
C HIS A 239 12.76 -5.85 -6.72
N LYS A 240 13.01 -7.15 -6.94
CA LYS A 240 11.96 -8.16 -6.87
C LYS A 240 11.54 -8.41 -5.42
N PHE A 241 10.23 -8.58 -5.23
CA PHE A 241 9.70 -9.14 -4.00
C PHE A 241 9.65 -10.67 -4.11
N TYR A 242 10.12 -11.35 -3.07
CA TYR A 242 10.04 -12.80 -3.00
C TYR A 242 9.97 -13.27 -1.54
N ILE A 243 9.39 -14.45 -1.36
CA ILE A 243 9.36 -15.15 -0.08
C ILE A 243 9.90 -16.57 -0.32
N THR A 244 10.74 -17.05 0.58
CA THR A 244 11.20 -18.44 0.57
C THR A 244 10.57 -19.16 1.75
N VAL A 245 9.84 -20.24 1.45
CA VAL A 245 9.11 -21.04 2.42
C VAL A 245 9.70 -22.45 2.44
N GLU A 246 9.94 -22.98 3.63
CA GLU A 246 10.34 -24.38 3.82
C GLU A 246 9.13 -25.29 3.55
N PRO A 247 9.28 -26.35 2.73
CA PRO A 247 8.15 -27.12 2.25
C PRO A 247 7.57 -28.14 3.23
#